data_AF-A0A954SVP9-F1
#
_entry.id   AF-A0A954SVP9-F1
#
_cell.length_a   1.000
_cell.length_b   1.000
_cell.length_c   1.000
_cell.angle_alpha   90.00
_cell.angle_beta   90.00
_cell.angle_gamma   90.00
#
_symmetry.space_group_name_H-M   'P 1'
#
loop_
_entity.id
_entity.type
_entity.pdbx_description
1 polymer ?
#
loop_
_entity_poly.entity_id
_entity_poly.type
_entity_poly.pdbx_seq_one_letter_code
_entity_poly.pdbx_strand_id
1 'polypeptide(L)'
;MAADDPRLVAPTEALPAADQQKVFHLPQGFEIQLVAAEPAIRKPINMQFDATGALYVTESVEYPFPAPGGEPSRDVIKRFFDTDGDGIPETMSVAVDNLNIPIGLLPLGKR
;
A
#
# COMPACT_ATOMS: atom_id res chain seq x y z
N MET A 1 -20.12 -21.92 -4.75
CA MET A 1 -19.08 -20.98 -4.28
C MET A 1 -19.79 -19.92 -3.44
N ALA A 2 -19.22 -19.53 -2.30
CA ALA A 2 -19.85 -18.71 -1.26
C ALA A 2 -20.00 -17.21 -1.65
N ALA A 3 -20.59 -16.92 -2.81
CA ALA A 3 -20.72 -15.56 -3.32
C ALA A 3 -21.73 -14.70 -2.53
N ASP A 4 -22.66 -15.31 -1.78
CA ASP A 4 -23.79 -14.62 -1.16
C ASP A 4 -23.87 -14.82 0.37
N ASP A 5 -22.74 -14.96 1.08
CA ASP A 5 -22.78 -14.87 2.55
C ASP A 5 -22.62 -13.40 2.98
N PRO A 6 -23.70 -12.72 3.41
CA PRO A 6 -23.66 -11.30 3.75
C PRO A 6 -22.74 -10.99 4.95
N ARG A 7 -22.25 -12.01 5.67
CA ARG A 7 -21.28 -11.83 6.76
C ARG A 7 -19.85 -11.61 6.26
N LEU A 8 -19.56 -11.90 4.99
CA LEU A 8 -18.22 -11.74 4.41
C LEU A 8 -17.99 -10.34 3.83
N VAL A 9 -19.03 -9.50 3.78
CA VAL A 9 -18.98 -8.13 3.27
C VAL A 9 -19.19 -7.18 4.43
N ALA A 10 -18.34 -6.17 4.56
CA ALA A 10 -18.53 -5.13 5.56
C ALA A 10 -19.88 -4.42 5.31
N PRO A 11 -20.74 -4.25 6.33
CA PRO A 11 -22.03 -3.59 6.17
C PRO A 11 -21.92 -2.06 6.09
N THR A 12 -20.71 -1.53 6.19
CA THR A 12 -20.40 -0.10 6.19
C THR A 12 -19.86 0.33 4.84
N GLU A 13 -20.24 1.53 4.41
CA GLU A 13 -19.65 2.17 3.23
C GLU A 13 -18.17 2.49 3.44
N ALA A 14 -17.41 2.56 2.34
CA ALA A 14 -16.04 3.03 2.37
C ALA A 14 -16.01 4.53 2.73
N LEU A 15 -15.14 4.90 3.66
CA LEU A 15 -14.92 6.30 4.05
C LEU A 15 -13.75 6.90 3.27
N PRO A 16 -13.80 8.20 2.92
CA PRO A 16 -12.61 8.93 2.51
C PRO A 16 -11.53 8.83 3.59
N ALA A 17 -10.25 8.80 3.20
CA ALA A 17 -9.14 8.62 4.14
C ALA A 17 -9.14 9.63 5.31
N ALA A 18 -9.47 10.90 5.03
CA ALA A 18 -9.57 11.95 6.04
C ALA A 18 -10.72 11.73 7.05
N ASP A 19 -11.78 11.03 6.65
CA ASP A 19 -12.89 10.69 7.53
C ASP A 19 -12.64 9.39 8.30
N GLN A 20 -11.98 8.41 7.65
CA GLN A 20 -11.53 7.18 8.30
C GLN A 20 -10.61 7.46 9.49
N GLN A 21 -9.76 8.51 9.40
CA GLN A 21 -8.87 8.90 10.49
C GLN A 21 -9.63 9.20 11.80
N LYS A 22 -10.82 9.79 11.70
CA LYS A 22 -11.63 10.25 12.84
C LYS A 22 -12.27 9.12 13.64
N VAL A 23 -12.36 7.92 13.05
CA VAL A 23 -13.03 6.76 13.66
C VAL A 23 -12.06 5.73 14.20
N PHE A 24 -10.75 5.95 14.09
CA PHE A 24 -9.77 5.08 14.76
C PHE A 24 -9.81 5.29 16.28
N HIS A 25 -9.78 4.19 17.00
CA HIS A 25 -9.57 4.18 18.44
C HIS A 25 -8.12 3.84 18.73
N LEU A 26 -7.39 4.81 19.29
CA LEU A 26 -5.99 4.68 19.61
C LEU A 26 -5.77 4.63 21.13
N PRO A 27 -4.73 3.93 21.61
CA PRO A 27 -4.31 4.03 23.00
C PRO A 27 -3.87 5.47 23.35
N GLN A 28 -3.89 5.80 24.64
CA GLN A 28 -3.44 7.11 25.11
C GLN A 28 -1.97 7.37 24.71
N GLY A 29 -1.72 8.54 24.15
CA GLY A 29 -0.37 8.97 23.72
C GLY A 29 0.04 8.51 22.31
N PHE A 30 -0.85 7.83 21.58
CA PHE A 30 -0.63 7.45 20.19
C PHE A 30 -1.34 8.40 19.22
N GLU A 31 -0.74 8.57 18.05
CA GLU A 31 -1.28 9.30 16.91
C GLU A 31 -1.34 8.37 15.69
N ILE A 32 -2.29 8.65 14.79
CA ILE A 32 -2.34 8.03 13.47
C ILE A 32 -2.34 9.14 12.43
N GLN A 33 -1.57 8.93 11.36
CA GLN A 33 -1.39 9.91 10.30
C GLN A 33 -1.61 9.26 8.93
N LEU A 34 -2.18 10.02 8.00
CA LEU A 34 -2.37 9.57 6.63
C LEU A 34 -1.07 9.75 5.83
N VAL A 35 -0.50 8.64 5.36
CA VAL A 35 0.72 8.63 4.53
C VAL A 35 0.38 8.57 3.03
N ALA A 36 -0.54 7.70 2.64
CA ALA A 36 -0.98 7.54 1.25
C ALA A 36 -2.43 7.03 1.18
N ALA A 37 -3.16 7.47 0.16
CA ALA A 37 -4.51 7.03 -0.16
C ALA A 37 -4.68 6.93 -1.69
N GLU A 38 -5.77 6.33 -2.15
CA GLU A 38 -6.14 6.32 -3.56
C GLU A 38 -6.21 7.77 -4.11
N PRO A 39 -5.75 8.00 -5.37
CA PRO A 39 -5.24 7.03 -6.33
C PRO A 39 -3.73 6.73 -6.21
N ALA A 40 -3.03 7.34 -5.24
CA ALA A 40 -1.58 7.27 -5.12
C ALA A 40 -1.07 5.90 -4.68
N ILE A 41 -1.90 5.10 -4.01
CA ILE A 41 -1.63 3.72 -3.62
C ILE A 41 -2.81 2.81 -4.03
N ARG A 42 -2.55 1.55 -4.37
CA ARG A 42 -3.58 0.54 -4.67
C ARG A 42 -3.17 -0.85 -4.19
N LYS A 43 -4.07 -1.52 -3.46
CA LYS A 43 -3.94 -2.92 -3.03
C LYS A 43 -2.53 -3.28 -2.49
N PRO A 44 -2.08 -2.57 -1.44
CA PRO A 44 -0.78 -2.82 -0.82
C PRO A 44 -0.75 -4.20 -0.15
N ILE A 45 0.37 -4.92 -0.29
CA ILE A 45 0.56 -6.24 0.35
C ILE A 45 1.73 -6.25 1.34
N ASN A 46 2.83 -5.57 1.04
CA ASN A 46 4.00 -5.47 1.91
C ASN A 46 4.53 -4.04 1.93
N MET A 47 5.20 -3.66 3.02
CA MET A 47 5.86 -2.35 3.12
C MET A 47 7.15 -2.43 3.93
N GLN A 48 8.15 -1.62 3.59
CA GLN A 48 9.41 -1.49 4.33
C GLN A 48 10.06 -0.13 4.10
N PHE A 49 10.64 0.45 5.14
CA PHE A 49 11.50 1.63 5.04
C PHE A 49 12.94 1.25 4.68
N ASP A 50 13.58 2.02 3.80
CA ASP A 50 15.03 1.94 3.58
C ASP A 50 15.82 2.83 4.56
N ALA A 51 17.15 2.74 4.52
CA ALA A 51 18.03 3.52 5.39
C ALA A 51 18.00 5.03 5.16
N THR A 52 17.40 5.50 4.05
CA THR A 52 17.19 6.93 3.77
C THR A 52 15.86 7.43 4.34
N GLY A 53 15.02 6.55 4.87
CA GLY A 53 13.67 6.87 5.32
C GLY A 53 12.61 6.75 4.22
N ALA A 54 12.95 6.28 3.02
CA ALA A 54 11.96 6.08 1.97
C ALA A 54 11.13 4.82 2.24
N LEU A 55 9.81 4.95 2.12
CA LEU A 55 8.87 3.84 2.25
C LEU A 55 8.70 3.14 0.89
N TYR A 56 8.92 1.83 0.86
CA TYR A 56 8.60 0.99 -0.29
C TYR A 56 7.38 0.17 0.00
N VAL A 57 6.47 0.06 -0.97
CA VAL A 57 5.23 -0.72 -0.86
C VAL A 57 5.08 -1.60 -2.08
N THR A 58 4.80 -2.90 -1.89
CA THR A 58 4.35 -3.74 -2.99
C THR A 58 2.85 -3.57 -3.21
N GLU A 59 2.46 -3.26 -4.43
CA GLU A 59 1.07 -3.25 -4.88
C GLU A 59 0.81 -4.49 -5.71
N SER A 60 -0.19 -5.30 -5.35
CA SER A 60 -0.58 -6.44 -6.18
C SER A 60 -2.04 -6.37 -6.58
N VAL A 61 -2.30 -5.92 -7.80
CA VAL A 61 -3.61 -5.98 -8.44
C VAL A 61 -3.91 -7.42 -8.89
N GLU A 62 -2.88 -8.18 -9.30
CA GLU A 62 -3.05 -9.54 -9.79
C GLU A 62 -3.55 -10.52 -8.72
N TYR A 63 -3.07 -10.44 -7.47
CA TYR A 63 -3.47 -11.39 -6.42
C TYR A 63 -5.01 -11.58 -6.30
N PRO A 64 -5.57 -12.80 -6.25
CA PRO A 64 -4.90 -14.09 -6.12
C PRO A 64 -4.54 -14.77 -7.45
N PHE A 65 -4.77 -14.13 -8.60
CA PHE A 65 -4.56 -14.73 -9.92
C PHE A 65 -3.37 -14.09 -10.62
N PRO A 66 -2.34 -14.85 -11.01
CA PRO A 66 -1.18 -14.26 -11.67
C PRO A 66 -1.57 -13.62 -13.01
N ALA A 67 -0.75 -12.68 -13.47
CA ALA A 67 -0.88 -12.16 -14.82
C ALA A 67 -0.94 -13.33 -15.84
N PRO A 68 -1.83 -13.27 -16.86
CA PRO A 68 -1.91 -14.30 -17.88
C PRO A 68 -0.56 -14.55 -18.55
N GLY A 69 -0.29 -15.80 -18.92
CA GLY A 69 0.97 -16.16 -19.56
C GLY A 69 1.18 -15.36 -20.86
N GLY A 70 2.33 -14.69 -20.96
CA GLY A 70 2.69 -13.86 -22.11
C GLY A 70 2.30 -12.38 -22.00
N GLU A 71 1.51 -12.00 -20.99
CA GLU A 71 1.14 -10.61 -20.74
C GLU A 71 2.02 -10.00 -19.64
N PRO A 72 2.37 -8.70 -19.72
CA PRO A 72 3.05 -8.01 -18.64
C PRO A 72 2.12 -7.89 -17.43
N SER A 73 2.69 -8.02 -16.25
CA SER A 73 1.94 -7.88 -15.00
C SER A 73 1.81 -6.40 -14.60
N ARG A 74 0.74 -6.08 -13.87
CA ARG A 74 0.43 -4.70 -13.43
C ARG A 74 0.89 -4.40 -12.00
N ASP A 75 1.49 -5.38 -11.33
CA ASP A 75 2.00 -5.20 -9.97
C ASP A 75 3.32 -4.44 -9.98
N VAL A 76 3.50 -3.62 -8.96
CA VAL A 76 4.61 -2.68 -8.86
C VAL A 76 5.15 -2.63 -7.43
N ILE A 77 6.38 -2.17 -7.29
CA ILE A 77 6.86 -1.60 -6.03
C ILE A 77 6.80 -0.08 -6.19
N LYS A 78 6.03 0.58 -5.32
CA LYS A 78 6.06 2.03 -5.19
C LYS A 78 7.06 2.46 -4.14
N ARG A 79 7.68 3.62 -4.38
CA ARG A 79 8.53 4.33 -3.43
C ARG A 79 7.86 5.65 -3.07
N PHE A 80 7.75 5.90 -1.78
CA PHE A 80 7.27 7.13 -1.18
C PHE A 80 8.42 7.74 -0.39
N PHE A 81 8.67 9.02 -0.57
CA PHE A 81 9.72 9.71 0.17
C PHE A 81 9.27 11.11 0.57
N ASP A 82 9.26 11.28 1.88
CA ASP A 82 9.04 12.52 2.63
C ASP A 82 10.39 13.22 2.80
N THR A 83 10.44 14.49 2.41
CA THR A 83 11.63 15.32 2.34
C THR A 83 11.71 16.35 3.45
N ASP A 84 10.61 16.65 4.15
CA ASP A 84 10.55 17.66 5.20
C ASP A 84 10.22 17.11 6.60
N GLY A 85 9.90 15.82 6.67
CA GLY A 85 9.69 15.07 7.90
C GLY A 85 8.31 15.28 8.51
N ASP A 86 7.35 15.81 7.76
CA ASP A 86 5.98 15.99 8.23
C ASP A 86 5.14 14.70 8.22
N GLY A 87 5.67 13.60 7.64
CA GLY A 87 5.02 12.30 7.52
C GLY A 87 4.18 12.13 6.26
N ILE A 88 4.07 13.14 5.41
CA ILE A 88 3.40 13.14 4.12
C ILE A 88 4.47 13.08 3.02
N PRO A 89 4.47 12.07 2.14
CA PRO A 89 5.49 12.01 1.10
C PRO A 89 5.29 13.05 -0.01
N GLU A 90 6.29 13.90 -0.28
CA GLU A 90 6.27 14.80 -1.46
C GLU A 90 6.43 14.03 -2.76
N THR A 91 7.14 12.90 -2.70
CA THR A 91 7.47 12.11 -3.88
C THR A 91 6.89 10.72 -3.79
N MET A 92 6.16 10.34 -4.84
CA MET A 92 5.54 9.02 -4.99
C MET A 92 5.81 8.53 -6.40
N SER A 93 6.53 7.42 -6.53
CA SER A 93 6.93 6.90 -7.84
C SER A 93 6.90 5.38 -7.91
N VAL A 94 6.82 4.84 -9.12
CA VAL A 94 7.04 3.42 -9.36
C VAL A 94 8.55 3.18 -9.37
N ALA A 95 9.03 2.38 -8.42
CA ALA A 95 10.44 2.01 -8.31
C ALA A 95 10.78 0.78 -9.16
N VAL A 96 9.86 -0.18 -9.20
CA VAL A 96 9.95 -1.40 -10.01
C VAL A 96 8.55 -1.73 -10.53
N ASP A 97 8.45 -2.10 -11.80
CA ASP A 97 7.21 -2.53 -12.44
C ASP A 97 7.30 -3.97 -12.96
N ASN A 98 6.20 -4.44 -13.57
CA ASN A 98 6.11 -5.74 -14.21
C ASN A 98 6.48 -6.92 -13.29
N LEU A 99 6.12 -6.82 -12.01
CA LEU A 99 6.27 -7.90 -11.04
C LEU A 99 5.02 -8.76 -11.05
N ASN A 100 5.09 -10.05 -10.70
CA ASN A 100 3.90 -10.91 -10.62
C ASN A 100 3.71 -11.37 -9.18
N ILE A 101 2.75 -10.77 -8.47
CA ILE A 101 2.43 -11.05 -7.07
C ILE A 101 3.68 -10.99 -6.17
N PRO A 102 4.32 -9.81 -6.02
CA PRO A 102 5.48 -9.65 -5.15
C PRO A 102 5.10 -9.80 -3.66
N ILE A 103 5.49 -10.93 -3.06
CA ILE A 103 5.15 -11.33 -1.68
C ILE A 103 6.17 -10.92 -0.61
N GLY A 104 7.22 -10.19 -0.97
CA GLY A 104 8.21 -9.70 -0.01
C GLY A 104 9.11 -8.64 -0.61
N LEU A 105 9.62 -7.75 0.23
CA LEU A 105 10.55 -6.70 -0.17
C LEU A 105 11.56 -6.41 0.95
N LEU A 106 12.83 -6.31 0.60
CA LEU A 106 13.92 -5.93 1.50
C LEU A 106 14.81 -4.90 0.79
N PRO A 107 14.70 -3.60 1.11
CA PRO A 107 15.57 -2.58 0.55
C PRO A 107 16.98 -2.78 1.09
N LEU A 108 17.94 -3.03 0.22
CA LEU A 108 19.36 -3.09 0.57
C LEU A 108 20.00 -1.73 0.29
N GLY A 109 20.71 -1.20 1.28
CA GLY A 109 21.56 -0.03 1.06
C GLY A 109 22.64 -0.33 0.01
N LYS A 110 23.11 0.70 -0.69
CA LYS A 110 24.33 0.56 -1.50
C LYS A 110 25.46 0.15 -0.54
N ARG A 111 26.15 -0.96 -0.86
CA ARG A 111 27.42 -1.31 -0.22
C ARG A 111 28.48 -0.27 -0.53
#